data_AF-A0A2V5P7B9-F1
#
_entry.id   AF-A0A2V5P7B9-F1
#
_cell.length_a   1.000
_cell.length_b   1.000
_cell.length_c   1.000
_cell.angle_alpha   90.00
_cell.angle_beta   90.00
_cell.angle_gamma   90.00
#
_symmetry.space_group_name_H-M   'P 1'
#
loop_
_entity.id
_entity.type
_entity.pdbx_description
1 polymer ?
#
loop_
_entity_poly.entity_id
_entity_poly.type
_entity_poly.pdbx_seq_one_letter_code
_entity_poly.pdbx_strand_id
1 'polypeptide(L)'
;NASTNRGDAIIDVHGYSLTWYGSLQGGAGTLRVKSSGDPGGMLILGTDKIASINPFGTVLPAGTVNLTIEDGTIVQTSGQVTPTGGELGSETNNSGAALAIKIDNGQIRSESGGYTFQRNLILGPGGGSLDTGAWIQTFLGTISGSGALAKYGYGTLVLDNTSATWSGGTAIHDGTLVLGRAGSNGLLPGTLATPSSVVIDAGATVKFNRGSNKSFFDIFSGAGSLNVANTPTAKVRLVSDNTYTGPTTISSGILMIGQGNPGEPGSIVSSVVNNSGELDFNRVEDLTYGGAINGTGTVTKLAAGKLTLTGTNTYTGATTVGAGALVVNGVIGVSAVTVTNGTLSGNGLILGPATIQSAGLLAPGTSIGSLTISNSLSLSGTALMELNAASGTNDSVRGLTSVTYGGTLTLSNLSGTITASNAFKLFSANTYIGAFAALSPASPGSGLAWNTNTLGTDGTLRVLSTAPVGITTTTSAHLLTLSWPADHTGWRLQSQTNSLSVGLSTNWFDVPNSTATNQIGLAIAPGVGSVFYRLVYP
;
A
#
# COMPACT_ATOMS: atom_id res chain seq x y z
N ASN A 1 -4.78 -63.99 35.34
CA ASN A 1 -5.66 -63.32 36.32
C ASN A 1 -4.98 -63.26 37.67
N ALA A 2 -4.41 -62.11 38.01
CA ALA A 2 -4.03 -61.78 39.37
C ALA A 2 -4.82 -60.51 39.74
N SER A 3 -5.57 -60.54 40.85
CA SER A 3 -6.09 -59.33 41.47
C SER A 3 -5.16 -58.96 42.62
N THR A 4 -4.79 -57.69 42.71
CA THR A 4 -4.07 -57.17 43.88
C THR A 4 -4.90 -56.02 44.43
N ASN A 5 -5.23 -56.08 45.71
CA ASN A 5 -6.13 -55.10 46.34
C ASN A 5 -5.38 -53.91 46.97
N ARG A 6 -4.04 -53.87 46.93
CA ARG A 6 -3.23 -52.72 47.35
C ARG A 6 -1.85 -52.74 46.68
N GLY A 7 -1.58 -51.72 45.86
CA GLY A 7 -0.27 -51.16 45.51
C GLY A 7 0.89 -52.12 45.19
N ASP A 8 1.21 -52.18 43.90
CA ASP A 8 2.37 -52.83 43.26
C ASP A 8 2.26 -54.36 43.01
N ALA A 9 2.33 -54.72 41.73
CA ALA A 9 2.49 -56.10 41.26
C ALA A 9 3.78 -56.19 40.43
N ILE A 10 4.65 -57.16 40.77
CA ILE A 10 5.82 -57.53 39.96
C ILE A 10 5.45 -58.80 39.21
N ILE A 11 5.42 -58.73 37.88
CA ILE A 11 5.19 -59.90 37.02
C ILE A 11 6.51 -60.20 36.31
N ASP A 12 7.08 -61.37 36.61
CA ASP A 12 8.29 -61.87 35.96
C ASP A 12 7.89 -62.65 34.70
N VAL A 13 8.40 -62.27 33.53
CA VAL A 13 7.97 -62.83 32.23
C VAL A 13 9.15 -63.42 31.49
N HIS A 14 9.08 -64.74 31.24
CA HIS A 14 10.01 -65.45 30.37
C HIS A 14 9.33 -65.68 29.00
N GLY A 15 9.80 -65.02 27.94
CA GLY A 15 9.40 -65.28 26.55
C GLY A 15 8.44 -64.26 25.92
N TYR A 16 8.52 -64.17 24.58
CA TYR A 16 8.07 -63.05 23.75
C TYR A 16 6.56 -62.92 23.58
N SER A 17 5.84 -62.47 24.61
CA SER A 17 4.68 -61.55 24.55
C SER A 17 3.85 -61.65 25.82
N LEU A 18 3.52 -60.50 26.41
CA LEU A 18 2.54 -60.40 27.48
C LEU A 18 1.31 -59.65 26.93
N THR A 19 0.18 -60.35 26.81
CA THR A 19 -1.11 -59.71 26.54
C THR A 19 -1.93 -59.70 27.84
N TRP A 20 -2.18 -58.50 28.37
CA TRP A 20 -2.96 -58.33 29.59
C TRP A 20 -4.43 -58.08 29.27
N TYR A 21 -5.33 -58.78 29.96
CA TYR A 21 -6.76 -58.54 29.95
C TYR A 21 -7.24 -58.40 31.40
N GLY A 22 -7.52 -57.17 31.84
CA GLY A 22 -8.04 -56.88 33.17
C GLY A 22 -8.53 -55.43 33.30
N SER A 23 -9.29 -55.14 34.36
CA SER A 23 -9.66 -53.78 34.77
C SER A 23 -9.07 -53.49 36.15
N LEU A 24 -8.47 -52.30 36.32
CA LEU A 24 -8.03 -51.81 37.62
C LEU A 24 -9.23 -51.16 38.33
N GLN A 25 -9.60 -51.68 39.50
CA GLN A 25 -10.49 -50.98 40.41
C GLN A 25 -9.73 -50.62 41.69
N GLY A 26 -9.49 -49.31 41.87
CA GLY A 26 -8.99 -48.71 43.12
C GLY A 26 -7.52 -48.28 43.11
N GLY A 27 -7.28 -46.97 43.23
CA GLY A 27 -6.02 -46.37 43.70
C GLY A 27 -4.81 -46.43 42.75
N ALA A 28 -3.91 -45.43 42.87
CA ALA A 28 -2.70 -45.31 42.05
C ALA A 28 -1.73 -46.49 42.30
N GLY A 29 -1.06 -46.99 41.26
CA GLY A 29 -0.09 -48.08 41.35
C GLY A 29 0.90 -48.15 40.19
N THR A 30 1.98 -48.91 40.37
CA THR A 30 3.07 -49.04 39.39
C THR A 30 3.17 -50.46 38.84
N LEU A 31 3.40 -50.62 37.52
CA LEU A 31 3.72 -51.90 36.89
C LEU A 31 5.16 -51.89 36.37
N ARG A 32 5.97 -52.86 36.80
CA ARG A 32 7.34 -53.06 36.32
C ARG A 32 7.45 -54.40 35.59
N VAL A 33 7.99 -54.38 34.38
CA VAL A 33 8.33 -55.59 33.61
C VAL A 33 9.86 -55.71 33.59
N LYS A 34 10.40 -56.84 34.05
CA LYS A 34 11.84 -57.13 34.00
C LYS A 34 12.09 -58.41 33.21
N SER A 35 13.16 -58.41 32.41
CA SER A 35 13.84 -59.60 31.90
C SER A 35 15.28 -59.59 32.43
N SER A 36 15.95 -60.74 32.48
CA SER A 36 17.38 -60.80 32.83
C SER A 36 18.23 -60.24 31.68
N GLY A 37 18.74 -59.02 31.84
CA GLY A 37 19.71 -58.41 30.91
C GLY A 37 19.28 -57.11 30.22
N ASP A 38 18.02 -56.68 30.36
CA ASP A 38 17.53 -55.39 29.85
C ASP A 38 17.44 -54.30 30.94
N PRO A 39 17.60 -53.00 30.60
CA PRO A 39 17.58 -51.89 31.57
C PRO A 39 16.17 -51.51 32.08
N GLY A 40 15.13 -52.31 31.79
CA GLY A 40 13.79 -52.18 32.37
C GLY A 40 12.90 -51.11 31.74
N GLY A 41 11.65 -51.50 31.43
CA GLY A 41 10.57 -50.57 31.11
C GLY A 41 9.69 -50.35 32.35
N MET A 42 9.35 -49.10 32.65
CA MET A 42 8.45 -48.74 33.76
C MET A 42 7.14 -48.19 33.19
N LEU A 43 6.01 -48.82 33.55
CA LEU A 43 4.68 -48.34 33.24
C LEU A 43 4.04 -47.81 34.53
N ILE A 44 3.83 -46.50 34.60
CA ILE A 44 3.13 -45.85 35.72
C ILE A 44 1.66 -45.68 35.30
N LEU A 45 0.73 -46.24 36.06
CA LEU A 45 -0.71 -46.13 35.80
C LEU A 45 -1.35 -45.29 36.90
N GLY A 46 -1.77 -44.08 36.54
CA GLY A 46 -2.61 -43.23 37.39
C GLY A 46 -4.09 -43.61 37.26
N THR A 47 -4.89 -43.28 38.28
CA THR A 47 -6.28 -43.73 38.38
C THR A 47 -7.24 -43.19 37.31
N ASP A 48 -6.86 -42.16 36.52
CA ASP A 48 -7.79 -41.53 35.56
C ASP A 48 -7.21 -41.07 34.21
N LYS A 49 -5.99 -41.44 33.76
CA LYS A 49 -5.48 -41.02 32.43
C LYS A 49 -4.58 -42.05 31.74
N ILE A 50 -4.74 -42.09 30.41
CA ILE A 50 -4.15 -42.99 29.42
C ILE A 50 -2.62 -43.07 29.50
N ALA A 51 -2.12 -44.27 29.22
CA ALA A 51 -0.72 -44.67 29.08
C ALA A 51 0.02 -43.95 27.95
N SER A 52 1.24 -43.47 28.21
CA SER A 52 2.22 -43.24 27.15
C SER A 52 2.99 -44.52 26.89
N ILE A 53 2.92 -45.04 25.66
CA ILE A 53 3.86 -46.04 25.17
C ILE A 53 5.11 -45.28 24.71
N ASN A 54 6.28 -45.73 25.14
CA ASN A 54 7.55 -45.43 24.49
C ASN A 54 7.84 -46.60 23.53
N PRO A 55 7.51 -46.53 22.23
CA PRO A 55 8.32 -47.21 21.25
C PRO A 55 9.53 -46.27 21.06
N PHE A 56 10.76 -46.63 21.42
CA PHE A 56 11.65 -47.37 20.54
C PHE A 56 12.92 -47.78 21.30
N GLY A 57 13.53 -48.87 20.85
CA GLY A 57 14.89 -49.28 21.21
C GLY A 57 15.99 -48.41 20.59
N THR A 58 15.92 -47.10 20.77
CA THR A 58 17.09 -46.22 20.59
C THR A 58 17.17 -45.24 21.75
N VAL A 59 18.40 -45.12 22.27
CA VAL A 59 18.78 -44.36 23.47
C VAL A 59 18.21 -42.94 23.43
N LEU A 60 17.45 -42.56 24.47
CA LEU A 60 17.10 -41.15 24.72
C LEU A 60 18.40 -40.34 24.83
N PRO A 61 18.55 -39.21 24.12
CA PRO A 61 19.73 -38.37 24.24
C PRO A 61 19.92 -37.92 25.70
N ALA A 62 21.17 -37.84 26.15
CA ALA A 62 21.50 -37.54 27.54
C ALA A 62 20.95 -36.16 27.95
N GLY A 63 19.87 -36.17 28.72
CA GLY A 63 19.21 -35.01 29.31
C GLY A 63 17.87 -35.42 29.91
N THR A 64 17.60 -35.02 31.15
CA THR A 64 16.34 -35.36 31.84
C THR A 64 15.16 -34.65 31.14
N VAL A 65 14.30 -35.42 30.47
CA VAL A 65 13.00 -34.94 29.96
C VAL A 65 11.95 -35.24 31.02
N ASN A 66 11.46 -34.20 31.70
CA ASN A 66 10.35 -34.32 32.64
C ASN A 66 9.02 -34.05 31.92
N LEU A 67 8.13 -35.05 31.90
CA LEU A 67 6.74 -34.90 31.51
C LEU A 67 5.89 -34.94 32.77
N THR A 68 5.26 -33.83 33.13
CA THR A 68 4.36 -33.73 34.28
C THR A 68 2.94 -33.46 33.78
N ILE A 69 1.94 -34.13 34.35
CA ILE A 69 0.53 -33.83 34.06
C ILE A 69 0.06 -32.80 35.09
N GLU A 70 -0.28 -31.60 34.63
CA GLU A 70 -0.81 -30.51 35.46
C GLU A 70 -2.22 -30.21 34.96
N ASP A 71 -3.25 -30.47 35.77
CA ASP A 71 -4.66 -30.16 35.47
C ASP A 71 -5.19 -30.69 34.12
N GLY A 72 -4.71 -31.86 33.67
CA GLY A 72 -5.08 -32.42 32.37
C GLY A 72 -4.35 -31.84 31.16
N THR A 73 -3.32 -31.05 31.41
CA THR A 73 -2.34 -30.62 30.41
C THR A 73 -1.12 -31.51 30.51
N ILE A 74 -0.59 -31.99 29.39
CA ILE A 74 0.74 -32.63 29.37
C ILE A 74 1.75 -31.48 29.34
N VAL A 75 2.51 -31.33 30.43
CA VAL A 75 3.54 -30.30 30.60
C VAL A 75 4.89 -30.90 30.31
N GLN A 76 5.52 -30.44 29.23
CA GLN A 76 6.93 -30.66 28.99
C GLN A 76 7.71 -29.42 29.44
N THR A 77 8.56 -29.58 30.45
CA THR A 77 9.33 -28.47 31.05
C THR A 77 10.76 -28.35 30.51
N SER A 78 11.22 -29.34 29.72
CA SER A 78 12.54 -29.36 29.09
C SER A 78 12.65 -30.46 28.03
N GLY A 79 13.49 -30.25 27.00
CA GLY A 79 13.86 -31.27 26.00
C GLY A 79 13.12 -31.20 24.65
N GLN A 80 13.51 -32.08 23.72
CA GLN A 80 12.93 -32.21 22.37
C GLN A 80 11.90 -33.36 22.35
N VAL A 81 10.69 -33.10 21.85
CA VAL A 81 9.74 -34.16 21.47
C VAL A 81 9.86 -34.40 19.97
N THR A 82 10.24 -35.62 19.62
CA THR A 82 10.27 -36.11 18.24
C THR A 82 9.07 -37.03 18.00
N PRO A 83 8.08 -36.65 17.19
CA PRO A 83 7.16 -37.60 16.59
C PRO A 83 7.90 -38.29 15.43
N THR A 84 8.10 -39.60 15.50
CA THR A 84 8.57 -40.42 14.37
C THR A 84 7.41 -41.23 13.82
N GLY A 85 6.81 -40.77 12.72
CA GLY A 85 5.93 -41.57 11.86
C GLY A 85 4.62 -42.10 12.49
N GLY A 86 4.28 -41.65 13.70
CA GLY A 86 3.03 -41.94 14.38
C GLY A 86 2.40 -40.64 14.86
N GLU A 87 1.09 -40.50 14.67
CA GLU A 87 0.34 -39.37 15.18
C GLU A 87 0.57 -39.26 16.70
N LEU A 88 0.90 -38.07 17.17
CA LEU A 88 0.76 -37.71 18.58
C LEU A 88 -0.76 -37.64 18.85
N GLY A 89 -1.39 -38.82 18.91
CA GLY A 89 -2.83 -39.10 18.95
C GLY A 89 -3.45 -39.26 17.56
N SER A 90 -3.77 -40.49 17.15
CA SER A 90 -4.83 -40.72 16.18
C SER A 90 -6.15 -40.28 16.81
N GLU A 91 -6.71 -39.16 16.37
CA GLU A 91 -7.77 -38.47 17.09
C GLU A 91 -9.17 -38.98 16.72
N THR A 92 -9.65 -39.99 17.46
CA THR A 92 -11.08 -40.16 17.75
C THR A 92 -11.26 -40.17 19.27
N ASN A 93 -11.28 -38.99 19.90
CA ASN A 93 -11.81 -38.88 21.25
C ASN A 93 -12.72 -37.66 21.43
N ASN A 94 -14.00 -37.96 21.33
CA ASN A 94 -15.13 -37.06 21.49
C ASN A 94 -15.51 -36.93 22.97
N SER A 95 -14.53 -36.66 23.85
CA SER A 95 -14.78 -36.34 25.26
C SER A 95 -14.47 -34.86 25.48
N GLY A 96 -15.52 -34.04 25.57
CA GLY A 96 -15.53 -32.58 25.49
C GLY A 96 -14.77 -31.76 26.55
N ALA A 97 -13.58 -32.18 26.98
CA ALA A 97 -12.58 -31.35 27.65
C ALA A 97 -11.26 -31.45 26.86
N ALA A 98 -10.92 -30.42 26.09
CA ALA A 98 -9.76 -30.45 25.21
C ALA A 98 -8.45 -30.44 26.02
N LEU A 99 -7.72 -31.56 26.01
CA LEU A 99 -6.34 -31.63 26.54
C LEU A 99 -5.44 -30.69 25.70
N ALA A 100 -4.65 -29.85 26.35
CA ALA A 100 -3.68 -28.97 25.71
C ALA A 100 -2.25 -29.55 25.80
N ILE A 101 -1.39 -29.13 24.88
CA ILE A 101 0.06 -29.35 24.93
C ILE A 101 0.66 -28.10 25.61
N LYS A 102 1.36 -28.23 26.74
CA LYS A 102 2.11 -27.11 27.34
C LYS A 102 3.60 -27.29 27.11
N ILE A 103 4.22 -26.27 26.52
CA ILE A 103 5.66 -26.19 26.30
C ILE A 103 6.21 -25.05 27.15
N ASP A 104 7.22 -25.34 27.96
CA ASP A 104 7.96 -24.33 28.73
C ASP A 104 9.46 -24.64 28.57
N ASN A 105 10.20 -23.80 27.83
CA ASN A 105 11.58 -24.05 27.38
C ASN A 105 11.79 -25.33 26.55
N GLY A 106 10.72 -25.91 26.00
CA GLY A 106 10.76 -27.15 25.21
C GLY A 106 10.69 -26.94 23.69
N GLN A 107 10.85 -28.04 22.94
CA GLN A 107 10.73 -28.07 21.48
C GLN A 107 9.88 -29.24 20.99
N ILE A 108 9.00 -29.00 20.02
CA ILE A 108 8.39 -30.06 19.18
C ILE A 108 9.13 -30.06 17.84
N ARG A 109 9.75 -31.17 17.46
CA ARG A 109 10.54 -31.28 16.22
C ARG A 109 10.04 -32.38 15.29
N SER A 110 9.83 -32.06 14.02
CA SER A 110 9.59 -33.04 12.95
C SER A 110 10.89 -33.65 12.46
N GLU A 111 11.11 -34.94 12.71
CA GLU A 111 12.24 -35.68 12.12
C GLU A 111 11.87 -36.41 10.82
N SER A 112 10.61 -36.84 10.68
CA SER A 112 10.10 -37.46 9.46
C SER A 112 8.64 -37.07 9.21
N GLY A 113 8.28 -36.76 7.97
CA GLY A 113 6.91 -36.45 7.58
C GLY A 113 6.35 -35.13 8.12
N GLY A 114 5.20 -34.73 7.55
CA GLY A 114 4.43 -33.59 8.04
C GLY A 114 3.37 -34.00 9.07
N TYR A 115 3.04 -33.09 10.00
CA TYR A 115 2.09 -33.35 11.09
C TYR A 115 1.01 -32.28 11.14
N THR A 116 -0.20 -32.64 11.57
CA THR A 116 -1.28 -31.71 11.90
C THR A 116 -1.69 -31.89 13.36
N PHE A 117 -1.65 -30.82 14.14
CA PHE A 117 -2.00 -30.79 15.55
C PHE A 117 -3.35 -30.08 15.72
N GLN A 118 -4.35 -30.79 16.23
CA GLN A 118 -5.68 -30.21 16.51
C GLN A 118 -5.80 -29.67 17.94
N ARG A 119 -4.96 -30.16 18.86
CA ARG A 119 -4.93 -29.72 20.26
C ARG A 119 -4.50 -28.27 20.40
N ASN A 120 -4.94 -27.65 21.50
CA ASN A 120 -4.46 -26.36 21.93
C ASN A 120 -2.98 -26.45 22.34
N LEU A 121 -2.23 -25.37 22.10
CA LEU A 121 -0.85 -25.20 22.53
C LEU A 121 -0.78 -24.07 23.57
N ILE A 122 -0.17 -24.33 24.71
CA ILE A 122 0.05 -23.37 25.79
C ILE A 122 1.57 -23.14 25.92
N LEU A 123 2.00 -21.90 25.72
CA LEU A 123 3.38 -21.48 25.88
C LEU A 123 3.59 -20.99 27.32
N GLY A 124 4.31 -21.77 28.12
CA GLY A 124 4.71 -21.40 29.48
C GLY A 124 5.62 -20.17 29.50
N PRO A 125 5.97 -19.63 30.68
CA PRO A 125 6.76 -18.40 30.80
C PRO A 125 8.12 -18.43 30.07
N GLY A 126 8.77 -19.58 29.96
CA GLY A 126 10.00 -19.78 29.18
C GLY A 126 9.80 -19.89 27.67
N GLY A 127 8.55 -19.86 27.19
CA GLY A 127 8.20 -20.02 25.79
C GLY A 127 8.31 -21.46 25.29
N GLY A 128 8.21 -21.62 23.98
CA GLY A 128 8.30 -22.93 23.33
C GLY A 128 8.69 -22.81 21.87
N SER A 129 9.28 -23.88 21.35
CA SER A 129 9.73 -23.92 19.96
C SER A 129 9.06 -25.04 19.16
N LEU A 130 8.79 -24.73 17.89
CA LEU A 130 8.27 -25.65 16.88
C LEU A 130 9.30 -25.73 15.75
N ASP A 131 9.93 -26.89 15.60
CA ASP A 131 10.94 -27.15 14.59
C ASP A 131 10.38 -28.07 13.51
N THR A 132 10.22 -27.55 12.31
CA THR A 132 9.59 -28.30 11.23
C THR A 132 10.53 -29.27 10.51
N GLY A 133 11.82 -29.31 10.87
CA GLY A 133 12.82 -30.00 10.05
C GLY A 133 12.74 -29.49 8.61
N ALA A 134 12.59 -30.40 7.63
CA ALA A 134 12.35 -30.07 6.22
C ALA A 134 10.86 -30.17 5.81
N TRP A 135 9.95 -30.40 6.75
CA TRP A 135 8.58 -30.85 6.49
C TRP A 135 7.54 -29.77 6.77
N ILE A 136 6.26 -30.11 6.60
CA ILE A 136 5.13 -29.22 6.92
C ILE A 136 4.53 -29.63 8.26
N GLN A 137 4.53 -28.74 9.25
CA GLN A 137 3.70 -28.88 10.46
C GLN A 137 2.52 -27.92 10.40
N THR A 138 1.34 -28.35 10.80
CA THR A 138 0.14 -27.50 10.90
C THR A 138 -0.42 -27.50 12.31
N PHE A 139 -0.76 -26.34 12.84
CA PHE A 139 -1.48 -26.21 14.11
C PHE A 139 -2.86 -25.59 13.86
N LEU A 140 -3.91 -26.31 14.28
CA LEU A 140 -5.32 -25.91 14.14
C LEU A 140 -5.93 -25.43 15.46
N GLY A 141 -5.41 -25.91 16.59
CA GLY A 141 -5.91 -25.55 17.92
C GLY A 141 -5.59 -24.10 18.32
N THR A 142 -6.17 -23.66 19.44
CA THR A 142 -5.83 -22.36 20.04
C THR A 142 -4.38 -22.36 20.52
N ILE A 143 -3.66 -21.27 20.28
CA ILE A 143 -2.33 -21.06 20.86
C ILE A 143 -2.43 -19.92 21.87
N SER A 144 -1.99 -20.16 23.11
CA SER A 144 -2.09 -19.22 24.23
C SER A 144 -0.86 -19.28 25.14
N GLY A 145 -0.83 -18.45 26.19
CA GLY A 145 0.20 -18.51 27.23
C GLY A 145 1.10 -17.27 27.28
N SER A 146 1.92 -17.15 28.32
CA SER A 146 2.73 -15.94 28.52
C SER A 146 4.01 -15.91 27.69
N GLY A 147 4.52 -17.08 27.28
CA GLY A 147 5.81 -17.21 26.60
C GLY A 147 5.80 -16.92 25.10
N ALA A 148 7.00 -16.91 24.54
CA ALA A 148 7.25 -16.69 23.11
C ALA A 148 7.08 -17.99 22.30
N LEU A 149 6.70 -17.86 21.04
CA LEU A 149 6.70 -18.93 20.05
C LEU A 149 7.94 -18.81 19.14
N ALA A 150 8.81 -19.81 19.12
CA ALA A 150 9.95 -19.85 18.20
C ALA A 150 9.77 -20.91 17.10
N LYS A 151 10.01 -20.54 15.85
CA LYS A 151 9.96 -21.43 14.68
C LYS A 151 11.37 -21.72 14.17
N TYR A 152 11.72 -23.00 14.13
CA TYR A 152 12.98 -23.53 13.57
C TYR A 152 12.75 -24.50 12.40
N GLY A 153 13.83 -24.87 11.71
CA GLY A 153 13.84 -25.83 10.61
C GLY A 153 13.42 -25.20 9.27
N TYR A 154 14.03 -25.66 8.18
CA TYR A 154 13.82 -25.12 6.83
C TYR A 154 12.42 -25.39 6.23
N GLY A 155 11.64 -26.27 6.86
CA GLY A 155 10.27 -26.60 6.50
C GLY A 155 9.25 -25.48 6.78
N THR A 156 7.98 -25.84 6.68
CA THR A 156 6.85 -24.90 6.80
C THR A 156 6.05 -25.16 8.07
N LEU A 157 5.88 -24.15 8.91
CA LEU A 157 4.88 -24.16 9.99
C LEU A 157 3.64 -23.43 9.49
N VAL A 158 2.52 -24.10 9.43
CA VAL A 158 1.22 -23.53 9.10
C VAL A 158 0.46 -23.28 10.39
N LEU A 159 0.24 -22.01 10.72
CA LEU A 159 -0.72 -21.63 11.75
C LEU A 159 -2.07 -21.44 11.08
N ASP A 160 -2.99 -22.34 11.37
CA ASP A 160 -4.39 -22.28 10.98
C ASP A 160 -5.26 -22.40 12.25
N ASN A 161 -4.79 -21.70 13.28
CA ASN A 161 -5.33 -21.68 14.62
C ASN A 161 -6.62 -20.85 14.69
N THR A 162 -7.57 -21.33 15.49
CA THR A 162 -8.85 -20.64 15.74
C THR A 162 -8.71 -19.42 16.65
N SER A 163 -7.67 -19.37 17.48
CA SER A 163 -7.35 -18.25 18.37
C SER A 163 -5.84 -18.14 18.64
N ALA A 164 -5.37 -16.91 18.85
CA ALA A 164 -3.99 -16.54 19.17
C ALA A 164 -3.97 -15.56 20.34
N THR A 165 -3.51 -16.00 21.51
CA THR A 165 -3.48 -15.17 22.74
C THR A 165 -2.16 -15.27 23.49
N TRP A 166 -1.08 -15.72 22.85
CA TRP A 166 0.23 -15.73 23.49
C TRP A 166 0.85 -14.33 23.53
N SER A 167 1.56 -13.99 24.61
CA SER A 167 2.07 -12.62 24.80
C SER A 167 3.57 -12.45 24.60
N GLY A 168 4.36 -13.53 24.58
CA GLY A 168 5.83 -13.44 24.51
C GLY A 168 6.39 -13.10 23.12
N GLY A 169 5.54 -12.86 22.12
CA GLY A 169 5.95 -12.62 20.74
C GLY A 169 6.20 -13.89 19.93
N THR A 170 6.63 -13.71 18.69
CA THR A 170 6.91 -14.79 17.74
C THR A 170 8.26 -14.57 17.07
N ALA A 171 9.11 -15.59 17.00
CA ALA A 171 10.38 -15.56 16.29
C ALA A 171 10.42 -16.64 15.20
N ILE A 172 10.85 -16.28 14.00
CA ILE A 172 11.02 -17.20 12.87
C ILE A 172 12.50 -17.19 12.49
N HIS A 173 13.21 -18.24 12.91
CA HIS A 173 14.64 -18.38 12.68
C HIS A 173 14.94 -18.98 11.30
N ASP A 174 14.13 -19.97 10.87
CA ASP A 174 14.32 -20.68 9.60
C ASP A 174 13.00 -21.03 8.90
N GLY A 175 13.10 -21.24 7.60
CA GLY A 175 12.02 -21.78 6.78
C GLY A 175 10.86 -20.80 6.61
N THR A 176 9.63 -21.33 6.56
CA THR A 176 8.42 -20.52 6.34
C THR A 176 7.42 -20.68 7.48
N LEU A 177 6.93 -19.56 8.01
CA LEU A 177 5.69 -19.49 8.78
C LEU A 177 4.55 -19.11 7.84
N VAL A 178 3.56 -19.97 7.66
CA VAL A 178 2.35 -19.68 6.90
C VAL A 178 1.22 -19.30 7.84
N LEU A 179 0.64 -18.12 7.63
CA LEU A 179 -0.54 -17.62 8.34
C LEU A 179 -1.79 -17.96 7.52
N GLY A 180 -2.30 -19.15 7.80
CA GLY A 180 -3.54 -19.72 7.31
C GLY A 180 -3.45 -20.66 6.12
N ARG A 181 -4.56 -21.36 5.87
CA ARG A 181 -4.82 -22.10 4.63
C ARG A 181 -5.83 -21.30 3.80
N ALA A 182 -5.80 -21.40 2.48
CA ALA A 182 -6.68 -20.63 1.59
C ALA A 182 -8.17 -20.83 1.95
N GLY A 183 -8.74 -19.92 2.76
CA GLY A 183 -10.11 -19.97 3.28
C GLY A 183 -10.27 -20.19 4.80
N SER A 184 -9.19 -20.45 5.54
CA SER A 184 -9.22 -20.77 6.98
C SER A 184 -8.59 -19.66 7.86
N ASN A 185 -8.45 -19.93 9.16
CA ASN A 185 -7.89 -18.99 10.13
C ASN A 185 -6.34 -19.01 10.04
N GLY A 186 -5.67 -18.26 10.89
CA GLY A 186 -4.22 -18.06 10.81
C GLY A 186 -3.92 -16.73 11.47
N LEU A 187 -3.77 -16.79 12.78
CA LEU A 187 -3.84 -15.66 13.68
C LEU A 187 -2.52 -15.49 14.40
N LEU A 188 -2.10 -14.24 14.52
CA LEU A 188 -1.08 -13.79 15.46
C LEU A 188 -1.77 -12.98 16.57
N PRO A 189 -1.16 -12.85 17.75
CA PRO A 189 -1.83 -12.34 18.94
C PRO A 189 -1.87 -10.81 19.01
N GLY A 190 -1.21 -10.09 18.10
CA GLY A 190 -1.18 -8.64 18.09
C GLY A 190 -2.57 -8.01 18.01
N THR A 191 -2.81 -7.02 18.86
CA THR A 191 -3.99 -6.16 18.82
C THR A 191 -3.57 -4.71 18.66
N LEU A 192 -4.52 -3.81 18.36
CA LEU A 192 -4.24 -2.39 18.27
C LEU A 192 -3.68 -1.81 19.58
N ALA A 193 -4.20 -2.24 20.73
CA ALA A 193 -3.75 -1.78 22.04
C ALA A 193 -2.41 -2.40 22.45
N THR A 194 -2.15 -3.63 22.01
CA THR A 194 -0.94 -4.40 22.35
C THR A 194 -0.41 -5.09 21.09
N PRO A 195 0.35 -4.38 20.24
CA PRO A 195 1.06 -5.00 19.12
C PRO A 195 2.00 -6.10 19.62
N SER A 196 1.97 -7.26 18.98
CA SER A 196 2.90 -8.35 19.30
C SER A 196 4.12 -8.28 18.39
N SER A 197 5.30 -8.55 18.95
CA SER A 197 6.54 -8.63 18.16
C SER A 197 6.56 -9.90 17.30
N VAL A 198 6.94 -9.75 16.03
CA VAL A 198 7.24 -10.85 15.11
C VAL A 198 8.60 -10.61 14.49
N VAL A 199 9.60 -11.38 14.88
CA VAL A 199 10.98 -11.28 14.38
C VAL A 199 11.19 -12.32 13.29
N ILE A 200 11.64 -11.88 12.11
CA ILE A 200 11.91 -12.72 10.95
C ILE A 200 13.41 -12.65 10.64
N ASP A 201 14.13 -13.73 10.92
CA ASP A 201 15.57 -13.78 10.68
C ASP A 201 15.89 -13.86 9.18
N ALA A 202 17.15 -13.54 8.84
CA ALA A 202 17.61 -13.58 7.47
C ALA A 202 17.40 -14.98 6.85
N GLY A 203 16.75 -15.04 5.69
CA GLY A 203 16.42 -16.30 5.01
C GLY A 203 15.10 -16.95 5.44
N ALA A 204 14.50 -16.52 6.55
CA ALA A 204 13.17 -16.93 6.94
C ALA A 204 12.08 -16.13 6.20
N THR A 205 10.86 -16.69 6.17
CA THR A 205 9.71 -16.09 5.49
C THR A 205 8.45 -16.17 6.34
N VAL A 206 7.69 -15.07 6.42
CA VAL A 206 6.27 -15.11 6.81
C VAL A 206 5.42 -15.03 5.55
N LYS A 207 4.59 -16.05 5.33
CA LYS A 207 3.69 -16.17 4.18
C LYS A 207 2.24 -16.03 4.62
N PHE A 208 1.52 -15.08 4.04
CA PHE A 208 0.08 -14.99 4.14
C PHE A 208 -0.57 -15.83 3.04
N ASN A 209 -1.51 -16.70 3.41
CA ASN A 209 -2.25 -17.54 2.47
C ASN A 209 -3.74 -17.54 2.84
N ARG A 210 -4.39 -16.40 2.57
CA ARG A 210 -5.73 -16.11 3.08
C ARG A 210 -6.81 -16.21 2.00
N GLY A 211 -8.00 -16.63 2.42
CA GLY A 211 -9.23 -16.59 1.61
C GLY A 211 -10.16 -15.42 1.94
N SER A 212 -9.86 -14.66 2.99
CA SER A 212 -10.68 -13.54 3.49
C SER A 212 -9.80 -12.41 4.02
N ASN A 213 -10.39 -11.22 4.14
CA ASN A 213 -9.70 -10.03 4.62
C ASN A 213 -9.26 -10.18 6.08
N LYS A 214 -8.03 -9.76 6.40
CA LYS A 214 -7.49 -9.78 7.76
C LYS A 214 -6.55 -8.60 8.00
N SER A 215 -6.70 -7.97 9.15
CA SER A 215 -5.74 -7.02 9.69
C SER A 215 -4.79 -7.71 10.67
N PHE A 216 -3.50 -7.38 10.55
CA PHE A 216 -2.44 -7.78 11.47
C PHE A 216 -1.92 -6.54 12.18
N PHE A 217 -2.01 -6.55 13.50
CA PHE A 217 -1.53 -5.48 14.38
C PHE A 217 -0.15 -5.80 14.95
N ASP A 218 0.43 -6.92 14.54
CA ASP A 218 1.77 -7.35 14.91
C ASP A 218 2.81 -6.44 14.25
N ILE A 219 3.97 -6.30 14.89
CA ILE A 219 5.12 -5.57 14.36
C ILE A 219 6.08 -6.59 13.75
N PHE A 220 6.15 -6.63 12.43
CA PHE A 220 7.11 -7.45 11.71
C PHE A 220 8.47 -6.76 11.64
N SER A 221 9.52 -7.47 12.04
CA SER A 221 10.90 -6.96 12.14
C SER A 221 11.93 -7.98 11.64
N GLY A 222 13.19 -7.58 11.50
CA GLY A 222 14.29 -8.45 11.07
C GLY A 222 14.56 -8.43 9.56
N ALA A 223 15.49 -9.26 9.10
CA ALA A 223 15.99 -9.26 7.72
C ALA A 223 15.29 -10.28 6.80
N GLY A 224 14.38 -11.08 7.34
CA GLY A 224 13.60 -12.05 6.59
C GLY A 224 12.49 -11.42 5.73
N SER A 225 11.81 -12.26 4.96
CA SER A 225 10.88 -11.81 3.91
C SER A 225 9.42 -11.94 4.29
N LEU A 226 8.57 -11.11 3.66
CA LEU A 226 7.12 -11.27 3.65
C LEU A 226 6.65 -11.76 2.28
N ASN A 227 5.71 -12.71 2.28
CA ASN A 227 5.07 -13.22 1.07
C ASN A 227 3.54 -13.19 1.20
N VAL A 228 2.85 -12.46 0.32
CA VAL A 228 1.40 -12.40 0.24
C VAL A 228 0.93 -13.25 -0.94
N ALA A 229 0.30 -14.38 -0.62
CA ALA A 229 -0.18 -15.38 -1.57
C ALA A 229 -1.65 -15.72 -1.30
N ASN A 230 -2.49 -14.69 -1.25
CA ASN A 230 -3.91 -14.82 -0.91
C ASN A 230 -4.76 -15.16 -2.14
N THR A 231 -6.05 -15.44 -1.93
CA THR A 231 -7.03 -15.40 -3.02
C THR A 231 -7.09 -13.98 -3.63
N PRO A 232 -7.46 -13.83 -4.91
CA PRO A 232 -7.33 -12.55 -5.63
C PRO A 232 -8.03 -11.35 -4.97
N THR A 233 -9.09 -11.58 -4.19
CA THR A 233 -9.86 -10.51 -3.54
C THR A 233 -9.53 -10.32 -2.05
N ALA A 234 -8.74 -11.21 -1.45
CA ALA A 234 -8.46 -11.18 -0.02
C ALA A 234 -7.32 -10.21 0.31
N LYS A 235 -7.62 -9.31 1.25
CA LYS A 235 -6.72 -8.26 1.75
C LYS A 235 -5.99 -8.71 3.01
N VAL A 236 -4.68 -8.60 3.02
CA VAL A 236 -3.87 -8.57 4.24
C VAL A 236 -3.55 -7.12 4.54
N ARG A 237 -3.95 -6.63 5.71
CA ARG A 237 -3.63 -5.27 6.16
C ARG A 237 -2.51 -5.32 7.19
N LEU A 238 -1.43 -4.61 6.93
CA LEU A 238 -0.41 -4.31 7.92
C LEU A 238 -0.81 -3.00 8.58
N VAL A 239 -1.12 -3.06 9.88
CA VAL A 239 -1.68 -1.90 10.62
C VAL A 239 -0.63 -1.20 11.47
N SER A 240 0.33 -1.96 11.97
CA SER A 240 1.43 -1.43 12.78
C SER A 240 2.61 -0.99 11.93
N ASP A 241 3.41 -0.06 12.45
CA ASP A 241 4.67 0.32 11.83
C ASP A 241 5.69 -0.81 11.98
N ASN A 242 5.96 -1.47 10.86
CA ASN A 242 6.90 -2.56 10.73
C ASN A 242 8.33 -2.03 10.54
N THR A 243 9.31 -2.88 10.84
CA THR A 243 10.75 -2.57 10.73
C THR A 243 11.54 -3.63 9.98
N TYR A 244 10.87 -4.62 9.37
CA TYR A 244 11.55 -5.65 8.59
C TYR A 244 12.18 -5.06 7.32
N THR A 245 13.36 -5.54 6.96
CA THR A 245 14.16 -5.01 5.85
C THR A 245 14.24 -5.95 4.65
N GLY A 246 13.87 -7.22 4.83
CA GLY A 246 13.86 -8.20 3.76
C GLY A 246 12.76 -7.94 2.73
N PRO A 247 12.82 -8.61 1.57
CA PRO A 247 11.94 -8.34 0.44
C PRO A 247 10.48 -8.64 0.79
N THR A 248 9.58 -7.92 0.14
CA THR A 248 8.14 -8.24 0.14
C THR A 248 7.74 -8.77 -1.22
N THR A 249 7.08 -9.91 -1.26
CA THR A 249 6.53 -10.49 -2.48
C THR A 249 5.01 -10.56 -2.37
N ILE A 250 4.30 -10.06 -3.37
CA ILE A 250 2.85 -10.20 -3.51
C ILE A 250 2.62 -11.07 -4.73
N SER A 251 2.52 -12.39 -4.54
CA SER A 251 2.27 -13.31 -5.64
C SER A 251 0.81 -13.29 -6.09
N SER A 252 -0.12 -13.04 -5.16
CA SER A 252 -1.55 -12.96 -5.44
C SER A 252 -2.33 -12.29 -4.30
N GLY A 253 -3.49 -11.73 -4.63
CA GLY A 253 -4.34 -10.98 -3.70
C GLY A 253 -3.81 -9.59 -3.42
N ILE A 254 -4.18 -9.04 -2.26
CA ILE A 254 -3.98 -7.61 -1.96
C ILE A 254 -3.16 -7.48 -0.66
N LEU A 255 -2.04 -6.77 -0.74
CA LEU A 255 -1.34 -6.23 0.43
C LEU A 255 -1.78 -4.78 0.63
N MET A 256 -2.30 -4.47 1.81
CA MET A 256 -2.72 -3.13 2.18
C MET A 256 -1.86 -2.60 3.34
N ILE A 257 -1.29 -1.41 3.14
CA ILE A 257 -0.48 -0.70 4.11
C ILE A 257 -1.36 0.35 4.80
N GLY A 258 -1.60 0.15 6.10
CA GLY A 258 -2.60 0.90 6.86
C GLY A 258 -4.03 0.41 6.59
N GLN A 259 -5.00 1.00 7.29
CA GLN A 259 -6.43 0.67 7.07
C GLN A 259 -7.37 1.87 7.01
N GLY A 260 -6.82 3.07 6.83
CA GLY A 260 -7.57 4.29 6.57
C GLY A 260 -8.06 5.04 7.80
N ASN A 261 -7.57 4.69 9.00
CA ASN A 261 -7.88 5.36 10.25
C ASN A 261 -6.61 6.02 10.86
N PRO A 262 -6.75 7.14 11.59
CA PRO A 262 -5.64 7.72 12.35
C PRO A 262 -5.09 6.76 13.42
N GLY A 263 -3.77 6.74 13.59
CA GLY A 263 -3.09 5.87 14.56
C GLY A 263 -2.99 4.40 14.13
N GLU A 264 -3.38 4.10 12.90
CA GLU A 264 -3.30 2.77 12.27
C GLU A 264 -2.47 2.84 10.97
N PRO A 265 -1.25 3.41 11.04
CA PRO A 265 -0.55 3.90 9.88
C PRO A 265 -0.06 2.75 8.99
N GLY A 266 0.43 1.64 9.56
CA GLY A 266 0.96 0.48 8.85
C GLY A 266 2.17 0.78 7.96
N SER A 267 3.29 0.05 8.06
CA SER A 267 4.44 0.36 7.19
C SER A 267 4.97 -0.85 6.41
N ILE A 268 5.70 -0.53 5.34
CA ILE A 268 6.60 -1.45 4.64
C ILE A 268 7.96 -0.78 4.55
N VAL A 269 8.98 -1.41 5.13
CA VAL A 269 10.38 -0.90 5.14
C VAL A 269 11.27 -1.65 4.16
N SER A 270 10.75 -2.72 3.55
CA SER A 270 11.41 -3.47 2.49
C SER A 270 12.01 -2.55 1.42
N SER A 271 13.25 -2.82 1.03
CA SER A 271 13.89 -2.10 -0.09
C SER A 271 13.35 -2.52 -1.46
N VAL A 272 12.69 -3.68 -1.54
CA VAL A 272 12.14 -4.23 -2.79
C VAL A 272 10.77 -4.85 -2.56
N VAL A 273 9.81 -4.49 -3.41
CA VAL A 273 8.51 -5.16 -3.51
C VAL A 273 8.38 -5.80 -4.89
N ASN A 274 8.20 -7.11 -4.92
CA ASN A 274 7.84 -7.85 -6.13
C ASN A 274 6.32 -8.04 -6.15
N ASN A 275 5.62 -7.21 -6.92
CA ASN A 275 4.17 -7.14 -6.95
C ASN A 275 3.60 -7.80 -8.22
N SER A 276 2.90 -8.92 -8.06
CA SER A 276 2.08 -9.55 -9.11
C SER A 276 0.57 -9.51 -8.77
N GLY A 277 0.20 -9.00 -7.59
CA GLY A 277 -1.18 -8.80 -7.16
C GLY A 277 -1.54 -7.31 -7.12
N GLU A 278 -2.00 -6.84 -5.96
CA GLU A 278 -2.28 -5.43 -5.71
C GLU A 278 -1.58 -4.95 -4.43
N LEU A 279 -0.98 -3.77 -4.51
CA LEU A 279 -0.41 -3.04 -3.37
C LEU A 279 -1.22 -1.77 -3.11
N ASP A 280 -1.98 -1.78 -2.00
CA ASP A 280 -2.78 -0.66 -1.53
C ASP A 280 -2.02 0.13 -0.47
N PHE A 281 -1.92 1.45 -0.61
CA PHE A 281 -1.50 2.36 0.45
C PHE A 281 -2.72 3.08 0.99
N ASN A 282 -3.24 2.66 2.13
CA ASN A 282 -4.46 3.16 2.77
C ASN A 282 -4.15 3.84 4.11
N ARG A 283 -3.36 4.90 4.05
CA ARG A 283 -2.86 5.63 5.22
C ARG A 283 -3.47 7.03 5.33
N VAL A 284 -3.83 7.41 6.56
CA VAL A 284 -4.22 8.80 6.86
C VAL A 284 -2.97 9.66 7.07
N GLU A 285 -1.92 9.06 7.62
CA GLU A 285 -0.60 9.65 7.81
C GLU A 285 0.24 9.54 6.54
N ASP A 286 1.14 10.51 6.38
CA ASP A 286 2.09 10.52 5.28
C ASP A 286 3.05 9.32 5.36
N LEU A 287 3.52 8.89 4.19
CA LEU A 287 4.54 7.86 4.03
C LEU A 287 5.49 8.26 2.91
N THR A 288 6.79 8.20 3.20
CA THR A 288 7.83 8.19 2.16
C THR A 288 8.33 6.77 2.00
N TYR A 289 8.21 6.23 0.79
CA TYR A 289 8.71 4.91 0.45
C TYR A 289 9.81 5.01 -0.60
N GLY A 290 11.01 4.53 -0.23
CA GLY A 290 12.21 4.58 -1.06
C GLY A 290 12.57 3.27 -1.76
N GLY A 291 11.89 2.17 -1.42
CA GLY A 291 12.12 0.90 -2.08
C GLY A 291 11.61 0.87 -3.53
N ALA A 292 12.11 -0.08 -4.31
CA ALA A 292 11.63 -0.32 -5.66
C ALA A 292 10.37 -1.19 -5.65
N ILE A 293 9.32 -0.79 -6.36
CA ILE A 293 8.14 -1.64 -6.64
C ILE A 293 8.27 -2.17 -8.06
N ASN A 294 8.25 -3.49 -8.21
CA ASN A 294 8.47 -4.21 -9.47
C ASN A 294 7.32 -5.19 -9.74
N GLY A 295 7.27 -5.77 -10.94
CA GLY A 295 6.32 -6.82 -11.31
C GLY A 295 5.09 -6.33 -12.08
N THR A 296 4.07 -7.15 -12.22
CA THR A 296 2.91 -6.89 -13.09
C THR A 296 1.68 -6.36 -12.35
N GLY A 297 1.74 -6.29 -11.02
CA GLY A 297 0.63 -5.93 -10.15
C GLY A 297 0.32 -4.44 -10.13
N THR A 298 -0.87 -4.09 -9.63
CA THR A 298 -1.36 -2.72 -9.52
C THR A 298 -0.90 -2.04 -8.24
N VAL A 299 -0.88 -0.71 -8.26
CA VAL A 299 -0.62 0.12 -7.07
C VAL A 299 -1.77 1.10 -6.88
N THR A 300 -2.36 1.13 -5.69
CA THR A 300 -3.49 2.01 -5.38
C THR A 300 -3.15 2.90 -4.19
N LYS A 301 -3.26 4.21 -4.38
CA LYS A 301 -3.15 5.21 -3.31
C LYS A 301 -4.56 5.56 -2.79
N LEU A 302 -4.80 5.27 -1.52
CA LEU A 302 -6.04 5.45 -0.78
C LEU A 302 -5.81 6.36 0.45
N ALA A 303 -6.90 6.76 1.10
CA ALA A 303 -6.94 7.65 2.28
C ALA A 303 -6.21 9.00 2.12
N ALA A 304 -6.30 9.84 3.15
CA ALA A 304 -5.96 11.27 3.08
C ALA A 304 -4.46 11.57 3.02
N GLY A 305 -3.60 10.68 3.55
CA GLY A 305 -2.16 10.93 3.68
C GLY A 305 -1.46 11.09 2.34
N LYS A 306 -0.25 11.63 2.34
CA LYS A 306 0.63 11.70 1.17
C LYS A 306 1.51 10.45 1.08
N LEU A 307 1.50 9.80 -0.09
CA LEU A 307 2.48 8.78 -0.45
C LEU A 307 3.56 9.41 -1.32
N THR A 308 4.79 9.49 -0.82
CA THR A 308 5.94 9.95 -1.58
C THR A 308 6.77 8.76 -2.05
N LEU A 309 6.79 8.51 -3.36
CA LEU A 309 7.64 7.49 -3.96
C LEU A 309 8.96 8.12 -4.43
N THR A 310 10.07 7.67 -3.84
CA THR A 310 11.42 8.17 -4.16
C THR A 310 12.29 7.15 -4.91
N GLY A 311 11.93 5.87 -4.86
CA GLY A 311 12.62 4.81 -5.58
C GLY A 311 12.33 4.77 -7.08
N THR A 312 13.08 3.93 -7.79
CA THR A 312 12.82 3.60 -9.20
C THR A 312 11.86 2.42 -9.27
N ASN A 313 10.60 2.69 -9.61
CA ASN A 313 9.57 1.67 -9.70
C ASN A 313 9.43 1.19 -11.15
N THR A 314 9.42 -0.13 -11.35
CA THR A 314 9.37 -0.77 -12.68
C THR A 314 8.11 -1.59 -12.89
N TYR A 315 7.15 -1.53 -11.96
CA TYR A 315 5.90 -2.28 -12.11
C TYR A 315 5.12 -1.85 -13.36
N THR A 316 4.40 -2.81 -13.94
CA THR A 316 3.62 -2.64 -15.18
C THR A 316 2.12 -2.75 -14.97
N GLY A 317 1.63 -2.90 -13.74
CA GLY A 317 0.21 -2.70 -13.46
C GLY A 317 -0.15 -1.21 -13.40
N ALA A 318 -1.43 -0.89 -13.54
CA ALA A 318 -1.91 0.49 -13.45
C ALA A 318 -1.70 1.06 -12.04
N THR A 319 -1.53 2.39 -11.97
CA THR A 319 -1.53 3.15 -10.72
C THR A 319 -2.85 3.90 -10.59
N THR A 320 -3.56 3.74 -9.48
CA THR A 320 -4.77 4.50 -9.19
C THR A 320 -4.56 5.41 -7.98
N VAL A 321 -4.90 6.70 -8.11
CA VAL A 321 -4.88 7.68 -7.02
C VAL A 321 -6.32 8.02 -6.65
N GLY A 322 -6.83 7.31 -5.63
CA GLY A 322 -8.22 7.38 -5.19
C GLY A 322 -8.50 8.42 -4.11
N ALA A 323 -7.49 8.82 -3.33
CA ALA A 323 -7.58 9.85 -2.31
C ALA A 323 -6.19 10.36 -1.87
N GLY A 324 -6.16 11.49 -1.17
CA GLY A 324 -4.92 12.10 -0.68
C GLY A 324 -4.00 12.49 -1.83
N ALA A 325 -2.68 12.37 -1.63
CA ALA A 325 -1.69 12.71 -2.65
C ALA A 325 -0.74 11.56 -2.97
N LEU A 326 -0.47 11.33 -4.25
CA LEU A 326 0.68 10.58 -4.74
C LEU A 326 1.73 11.59 -5.21
N VAL A 327 2.88 11.62 -4.53
CA VAL A 327 4.02 12.48 -4.85
C VAL A 327 5.12 11.64 -5.45
N VAL A 328 5.36 11.86 -6.75
CA VAL A 328 6.39 11.15 -7.52
C VAL A 328 7.67 11.96 -7.45
N ASN A 329 8.65 11.49 -6.68
CA ASN A 329 9.99 12.07 -6.61
C ASN A 329 11.09 11.12 -7.12
N GLY A 330 10.74 9.87 -7.41
CA GLY A 330 11.55 8.90 -8.13
C GLY A 330 11.02 8.65 -9.53
N VAL A 331 10.90 7.38 -9.91
CA VAL A 331 10.34 6.94 -11.20
C VAL A 331 9.12 6.06 -10.97
N ILE A 332 8.04 6.28 -11.73
CA ILE A 332 6.94 5.33 -11.91
C ILE A 332 7.04 4.73 -13.32
N GLY A 333 6.75 3.43 -13.41
CA GLY A 333 6.86 2.61 -14.63
C GLY A 333 5.99 3.06 -15.80
N VAL A 334 5.96 2.22 -16.84
CA VAL A 334 5.37 2.54 -18.16
C VAL A 334 3.84 2.51 -18.20
N SER A 335 3.20 2.10 -17.11
CA SER A 335 1.76 1.88 -17.07
C SER A 335 0.97 3.11 -16.66
N ALA A 336 -0.32 3.09 -16.98
CA ALA A 336 -1.18 4.24 -16.79
C ALA A 336 -1.29 4.67 -15.32
N VAL A 337 -1.25 5.98 -15.08
CA VAL A 337 -1.58 6.62 -13.81
C VAL A 337 -2.95 7.29 -13.95
N THR A 338 -3.92 6.87 -13.15
CA THR A 338 -5.27 7.45 -13.14
C THR A 338 -5.55 8.10 -11.79
N VAL A 339 -5.86 9.39 -11.81
CA VAL A 339 -6.23 10.16 -10.61
C VAL A 339 -7.74 10.34 -10.62
N THR A 340 -8.44 9.63 -9.73
CA THR A 340 -9.90 9.65 -9.69
C THR A 340 -10.42 10.70 -8.71
N ASN A 341 -9.86 10.76 -7.50
CA ASN A 341 -10.29 11.68 -6.43
C ASN A 341 -9.13 12.03 -5.46
N GLY A 342 -7.89 12.03 -5.96
CA GLY A 342 -6.71 12.46 -5.21
C GLY A 342 -5.88 13.46 -5.99
N THR A 343 -4.62 13.61 -5.58
CA THR A 343 -3.65 14.54 -6.18
C THR A 343 -2.46 13.81 -6.74
N LEU A 344 -2.06 14.10 -7.96
CA LEU A 344 -0.75 13.73 -8.52
C LEU A 344 0.20 14.93 -8.45
N SER A 345 1.38 14.74 -7.87
CA SER A 345 2.35 15.81 -7.60
C SER A 345 3.79 15.28 -7.59
N GLY A 346 4.77 16.12 -7.26
CA GLY A 346 6.20 15.78 -7.17
C GLY A 346 7.05 16.24 -8.35
N ASN A 347 8.36 15.95 -8.28
CA ASN A 347 9.38 16.41 -9.23
C ASN A 347 9.99 15.29 -10.10
N GLY A 348 9.46 14.07 -9.98
CA GLY A 348 10.01 12.86 -10.56
C GLY A 348 9.59 12.62 -12.01
N LEU A 349 9.71 11.35 -12.41
CA LEU A 349 9.44 10.87 -13.77
C LEU A 349 8.31 9.82 -13.79
N ILE A 350 7.34 10.03 -14.66
CA ILE A 350 6.30 9.05 -15.00
C ILE A 350 6.50 8.62 -16.45
N LEU A 351 6.72 7.33 -16.68
CA LEU A 351 6.96 6.81 -18.04
C LEU A 351 5.66 6.48 -18.79
N GLY A 352 4.60 6.15 -18.06
CA GLY A 352 3.28 5.86 -18.63
C GLY A 352 2.37 7.08 -18.80
N PRO A 353 1.21 6.92 -19.47
CA PRO A 353 0.23 7.98 -19.61
C PRO A 353 -0.39 8.36 -18.26
N ALA A 354 -0.75 9.63 -18.10
CA ALA A 354 -1.45 10.13 -16.92
C ALA A 354 -2.83 10.67 -17.29
N THR A 355 -3.84 10.31 -16.50
CA THR A 355 -5.22 10.83 -16.64
C THR A 355 -5.69 11.42 -15.33
N ILE A 356 -6.06 12.69 -15.36
CA ILE A 356 -6.66 13.41 -14.24
C ILE A 356 -8.17 13.49 -14.48
N GLN A 357 -8.95 12.65 -13.81
CA GLN A 357 -10.41 12.64 -13.95
C GLN A 357 -11.05 13.86 -13.29
N SER A 358 -12.36 14.04 -13.44
CA SER A 358 -13.08 15.26 -13.03
C SER A 358 -12.90 15.66 -11.56
N ALA A 359 -12.74 14.70 -10.65
CA ALA A 359 -12.47 14.96 -9.22
C ALA A 359 -10.97 14.86 -8.86
N GLY A 360 -10.10 14.58 -9.83
CA GLY A 360 -8.66 14.53 -9.66
C GLY A 360 -8.00 15.91 -9.69
N LEU A 361 -6.86 16.00 -9.01
CA LEU A 361 -5.99 17.16 -8.99
C LEU A 361 -4.60 16.80 -9.53
N LEU A 362 -4.04 17.68 -10.35
CA LEU A 362 -2.62 17.70 -10.71
C LEU A 362 -1.99 18.94 -10.08
N ALA A 363 -0.91 18.77 -9.32
CA ALA A 363 -0.18 19.85 -8.66
C ALA A 363 1.33 19.57 -8.75
N PRO A 364 1.99 19.89 -9.88
CA PRO A 364 3.38 19.53 -10.12
C PRO A 364 4.32 20.11 -9.06
N GLY A 365 5.37 19.36 -8.71
CA GLY A 365 6.43 19.84 -7.84
C GLY A 365 6.12 19.82 -6.34
N THR A 366 6.83 20.66 -5.60
CA THR A 366 6.66 20.91 -4.16
C THR A 366 6.61 22.42 -3.87
N SER A 367 6.06 23.20 -4.81
CA SER A 367 5.96 24.67 -4.79
C SER A 367 7.31 25.43 -4.82
N ILE A 368 7.77 26.02 -5.93
CA ILE A 368 7.46 25.76 -7.36
C ILE A 368 8.30 24.55 -7.84
N GLY A 369 7.76 23.70 -8.71
CA GLY A 369 8.52 22.56 -9.26
C GLY A 369 8.08 22.04 -10.62
N SER A 370 8.64 20.90 -11.02
CA SER A 370 8.40 20.35 -12.36
C SER A 370 8.27 18.83 -12.34
N LEU A 371 7.11 18.35 -12.78
CA LEU A 371 6.83 16.92 -12.95
C LEU A 371 7.13 16.53 -14.40
N THR A 372 7.86 15.42 -14.58
CA THR A 372 8.16 14.90 -15.93
C THR A 372 7.25 13.71 -16.23
N ILE A 373 6.51 13.79 -17.34
CA ILE A 373 5.68 12.70 -17.85
C ILE A 373 6.14 12.44 -19.28
N SER A 374 6.80 11.31 -19.53
CA SER A 374 7.32 10.93 -20.85
C SER A 374 6.26 10.25 -21.72
N ASN A 375 5.03 10.74 -21.65
CA ASN A 375 3.85 10.15 -22.29
C ASN A 375 2.73 11.19 -22.45
N SER A 376 1.51 10.74 -22.75
CA SER A 376 0.35 11.61 -22.83
C SER A 376 -0.20 12.00 -21.45
N LEU A 377 -0.75 13.21 -21.36
CA LEU A 377 -1.50 13.71 -20.21
C LEU A 377 -2.92 14.10 -20.65
N SER A 378 -3.93 13.56 -19.98
CA SER A 378 -5.34 13.95 -20.18
C SER A 378 -5.89 14.64 -18.93
N LEU A 379 -6.48 15.83 -19.12
CA LEU A 379 -7.00 16.68 -18.05
C LEU A 379 -8.53 16.82 -18.16
N SER A 380 -9.26 16.23 -17.22
CA SER A 380 -10.70 16.47 -17.02
C SER A 380 -11.01 17.10 -15.66
N GLY A 381 -10.09 16.96 -14.69
CA GLY A 381 -10.18 17.57 -13.37
C GLY A 381 -9.51 18.92 -13.26
N THR A 382 -8.81 19.15 -12.15
CA THR A 382 -8.10 20.41 -11.88
C THR A 382 -6.61 20.27 -12.13
N ALA A 383 -6.03 21.19 -12.89
CA ALA A 383 -4.59 21.43 -12.91
C ALA A 383 -4.29 22.66 -12.06
N LEU A 384 -3.68 22.49 -10.89
CA LEU A 384 -3.22 23.56 -10.02
C LEU A 384 -1.75 23.86 -10.35
N MET A 385 -1.47 25.11 -10.71
CA MET A 385 -0.13 25.59 -11.03
C MET A 385 0.18 26.82 -10.18
N GLU A 386 1.30 26.77 -9.46
CA GLU A 386 1.84 27.90 -8.74
C GLU A 386 2.71 28.75 -9.66
N LEU A 387 2.57 30.07 -9.55
CA LEU A 387 3.27 31.08 -10.34
C LEU A 387 4.10 31.96 -9.39
N ASN A 388 5.17 32.54 -9.88
CA ASN A 388 5.86 33.63 -9.20
C ASN A 388 6.18 34.71 -10.23
N ALA A 389 5.38 35.77 -10.24
CA ALA A 389 5.52 36.88 -11.18
C ALA A 389 6.78 37.71 -10.94
N ALA A 390 7.34 37.71 -9.72
CA ALA A 390 8.59 38.42 -9.43
C ALA A 390 9.80 37.77 -10.08
N SER A 391 9.87 36.43 -10.06
CA SER A 391 10.97 35.66 -10.66
C SER A 391 10.67 35.14 -12.07
N GLY A 392 9.42 35.23 -12.54
CA GLY A 392 9.00 34.66 -13.82
C GLY A 392 9.04 33.12 -13.84
N THR A 393 8.92 32.49 -12.67
CA THR A 393 8.93 31.02 -12.54
C THR A 393 7.52 30.48 -12.31
N ASN A 394 7.30 29.21 -12.62
CA ASN A 394 6.01 28.55 -12.47
C ASN A 394 6.17 27.04 -12.34
N ASP A 395 5.14 26.38 -11.81
CA ASP A 395 4.99 24.94 -11.92
C ASP A 395 4.89 24.52 -13.37
N SER A 396 5.44 23.34 -13.68
CA SER A 396 5.41 22.83 -15.05
C SER A 396 5.26 21.33 -15.14
N VAL A 397 4.62 20.87 -16.21
CA VAL A 397 4.69 19.48 -16.67
C VAL A 397 5.42 19.42 -18.00
N ARG A 398 6.39 18.51 -18.09
CA ARG A 398 7.30 18.41 -19.25
C ARG A 398 7.49 16.97 -19.70
N GLY A 399 8.10 16.80 -20.89
CA GLY A 399 8.39 15.50 -21.50
C GLY A 399 7.22 14.88 -22.25
N LEU A 400 6.10 15.61 -22.36
CA LEU A 400 4.84 15.05 -22.82
C LEU A 400 4.88 14.73 -24.32
N THR A 401 4.35 13.56 -24.69
CA THR A 401 4.07 13.28 -26.11
C THR A 401 2.85 14.07 -26.57
N SER A 402 1.83 14.17 -25.73
CA SER A 402 0.69 15.05 -25.93
C SER A 402 0.08 15.52 -24.61
N VAL A 403 -0.63 16.64 -24.66
CA VAL A 403 -1.55 17.06 -23.60
C VAL A 403 -2.92 17.33 -24.18
N THR A 404 -3.95 16.74 -23.57
CA THR A 404 -5.35 17.03 -23.83
C THR A 404 -5.89 17.87 -22.69
N TYR A 405 -6.14 19.14 -22.97
CA TYR A 405 -6.75 20.07 -22.04
C TYR A 405 -8.26 19.84 -21.92
N GLY A 406 -8.75 20.09 -20.72
CA GLY A 406 -10.14 20.06 -20.31
C GLY A 406 -10.21 20.53 -18.86
N GLY A 407 -11.34 20.35 -18.18
CA GLY A 407 -11.44 20.68 -16.75
C GLY A 407 -11.07 22.13 -16.41
N THR A 408 -10.47 22.34 -15.24
CA THR A 408 -10.14 23.69 -14.72
C THR A 408 -8.63 23.88 -14.55
N LEU A 409 -8.10 25.00 -15.04
CA LEU A 409 -6.76 25.48 -14.68
C LEU A 409 -6.86 26.42 -13.48
N THR A 410 -6.29 26.02 -12.35
CA THR A 410 -6.20 26.86 -11.14
C THR A 410 -4.78 27.41 -11.00
N LEU A 411 -4.66 28.70 -10.73
CA LEU A 411 -3.42 29.46 -10.71
C LEU A 411 -3.27 30.16 -9.36
N SER A 412 -2.11 29.98 -8.71
CA SER A 412 -1.78 30.64 -7.45
C SER A 412 -0.48 31.42 -7.61
N ASN A 413 -0.53 32.74 -7.58
CA ASN A 413 0.68 33.57 -7.65
C ASN A 413 1.26 33.76 -6.24
N LEU A 414 2.45 33.21 -6.02
CA LEU A 414 3.13 33.20 -4.73
C LEU A 414 3.80 34.54 -4.40
N SER A 415 4.25 35.28 -5.41
CA SER A 415 4.95 36.56 -5.22
C SER A 415 4.96 37.43 -6.49
N GLY A 416 5.17 38.73 -6.31
CA GLY A 416 5.19 39.74 -7.37
C GLY A 416 3.80 40.11 -7.90
N THR A 417 3.74 41.21 -8.65
CA THR A 417 2.51 41.65 -9.33
C THR A 417 2.50 41.08 -10.74
N ILE A 418 1.41 40.42 -11.11
CA ILE A 418 1.21 39.98 -12.49
C ILE A 418 0.99 41.21 -13.38
N THR A 419 1.67 41.25 -14.53
CA THR A 419 1.62 42.31 -15.54
C THR A 419 1.43 41.71 -16.93
N ALA A 420 1.07 42.53 -17.92
CA ALA A 420 0.87 42.10 -19.30
C ALA A 420 2.13 41.56 -20.01
N SER A 421 3.33 41.68 -19.41
CA SER A 421 4.55 41.09 -19.96
C SER A 421 4.81 39.66 -19.46
N ASN A 422 4.08 39.19 -18.44
CA ASN A 422 4.32 37.88 -17.86
C ASN A 422 3.88 36.75 -18.82
N ALA A 423 4.71 35.71 -18.87
CA ALA A 423 4.45 34.47 -19.58
C ALA A 423 4.95 33.29 -18.72
N PHE A 424 4.14 32.25 -18.57
CA PHE A 424 4.40 31.10 -17.72
C PHE A 424 4.30 29.82 -18.52
N LYS A 425 5.40 29.07 -18.66
CA LYS A 425 5.46 27.84 -19.45
C LYS A 425 4.96 26.66 -18.61
N LEU A 426 3.66 26.40 -18.66
CA LEU A 426 3.00 25.40 -17.80
C LEU A 426 3.16 23.98 -18.35
N PHE A 427 3.15 23.83 -19.68
CA PHE A 427 3.22 22.53 -20.34
C PHE A 427 4.28 22.51 -21.44
N SER A 428 5.02 21.42 -21.53
CA SER A 428 5.94 21.13 -22.65
C SER A 428 5.60 19.78 -23.26
N ALA A 429 4.91 19.82 -24.41
CA ALA A 429 4.44 18.66 -25.16
C ALA A 429 4.79 18.76 -26.66
N ASN A 430 4.79 17.61 -27.36
CA ASN A 430 4.89 17.60 -28.83
C ASN A 430 3.55 18.00 -29.49
N THR A 431 2.42 17.64 -28.88
CA THR A 431 1.07 17.93 -29.38
C THR A 431 0.17 18.47 -28.28
N TYR A 432 -0.58 19.53 -28.57
CA TYR A 432 -1.55 20.16 -27.66
C TYR A 432 -2.97 20.01 -28.24
N ILE A 433 -3.93 19.58 -27.41
CA ILE A 433 -5.29 19.23 -27.86
C ILE A 433 -6.31 19.88 -26.93
N GLY A 434 -7.35 20.49 -27.49
CA GLY A 434 -8.46 21.08 -26.71
C GLY A 434 -8.09 22.38 -25.98
N ALA A 435 -8.92 22.73 -25.00
CA ALA A 435 -8.73 23.90 -24.13
C ALA A 435 -9.27 23.59 -22.73
N PHE A 436 -8.79 24.34 -21.72
CA PHE A 436 -9.41 24.30 -20.39
C PHE A 436 -10.85 24.79 -20.47
N ALA A 437 -11.76 24.14 -19.74
CA ALA A 437 -13.15 24.55 -19.66
C ALA A 437 -13.36 25.77 -18.74
N ALA A 438 -12.48 25.94 -17.75
CA ALA A 438 -12.51 27.07 -16.82
C ALA A 438 -11.10 27.47 -16.35
N LEU A 439 -10.98 28.73 -15.92
CA LEU A 439 -9.79 29.29 -15.27
C LEU A 439 -10.17 29.78 -13.86
N SER A 440 -9.28 29.58 -12.89
CA SER A 440 -9.42 30.10 -11.52
C SER A 440 -8.09 30.68 -11.04
N PRO A 441 -7.97 31.98 -10.71
CA PRO A 441 -8.98 33.01 -10.92
C PRO A 441 -9.28 33.24 -12.40
N ALA A 442 -10.49 33.74 -12.70
CA ALA A 442 -10.92 34.01 -14.08
C ALA A 442 -10.10 35.12 -14.77
N SER A 443 -9.47 36.03 -14.00
CA SER A 443 -8.52 37.02 -14.50
C SER A 443 -7.27 37.11 -13.61
N PRO A 444 -6.11 37.53 -14.16
CA PRO A 444 -4.88 37.74 -13.40
C PRO A 444 -4.89 38.96 -12.49
N GLY A 445 -5.85 39.87 -12.68
CA GLY A 445 -5.94 41.14 -11.95
C GLY A 445 -6.79 42.17 -12.70
N SER A 446 -6.95 43.35 -12.08
CA SER A 446 -7.66 44.48 -12.69
C SER A 446 -6.95 44.94 -13.97
N GLY A 447 -7.69 45.13 -15.05
CA GLY A 447 -7.14 45.57 -16.34
C GLY A 447 -6.23 44.55 -17.02
N LEU A 448 -6.30 43.27 -16.62
CA LEU A 448 -5.56 42.18 -17.25
C LEU A 448 -6.48 40.99 -17.60
N ALA A 449 -6.07 40.18 -18.56
CA ALA A 449 -6.70 38.90 -18.90
C ALA A 449 -5.66 37.81 -19.13
N TRP A 450 -6.08 36.58 -18.88
CA TRP A 450 -5.33 35.39 -19.27
C TRP A 450 -5.46 35.17 -20.77
N ASN A 451 -4.33 35.00 -21.46
CA ASN A 451 -4.28 34.56 -22.84
C ASN A 451 -3.94 33.08 -22.90
N THR A 452 -4.96 32.28 -23.18
CA THR A 452 -4.87 30.82 -23.29
C THR A 452 -4.57 30.34 -24.72
N ASN A 453 -4.53 31.23 -25.71
CA ASN A 453 -4.33 30.82 -27.11
C ASN A 453 -2.99 30.13 -27.32
N THR A 454 -1.97 30.55 -26.56
CA THR A 454 -0.64 29.94 -26.62
C THR A 454 -0.53 28.63 -25.85
N LEU A 455 -1.48 28.30 -24.96
CA LEU A 455 -1.51 26.97 -24.34
C LEU A 455 -1.70 25.86 -25.39
N GLY A 456 -2.51 26.12 -26.42
CA GLY A 456 -2.78 25.20 -27.52
C GLY A 456 -1.69 25.11 -28.58
N THR A 457 -0.62 25.92 -28.50
CA THR A 457 0.46 25.92 -29.49
C THR A 457 1.82 25.64 -28.89
N ASP A 458 2.12 26.23 -27.73
CA ASP A 458 3.38 26.07 -27.03
C ASP A 458 3.22 25.79 -25.54
N GLY A 459 2.00 25.59 -25.01
CA GLY A 459 1.81 25.30 -23.58
C GLY A 459 2.16 26.45 -22.63
N THR A 460 2.33 27.67 -23.13
CA THR A 460 2.59 28.87 -22.32
C THR A 460 1.29 29.62 -22.04
N LEU A 461 1.04 29.95 -20.77
CA LEU A 461 0.00 30.89 -20.38
C LEU A 461 0.59 32.31 -20.41
N ARG A 462 -0.03 33.21 -21.18
CA ARG A 462 0.40 34.61 -21.25
C ARG A 462 -0.61 35.53 -20.58
N VAL A 463 -0.18 36.73 -20.25
CA VAL A 463 -1.03 37.79 -19.71
C VAL A 463 -1.16 38.90 -20.73
N LEU A 464 -2.34 39.49 -20.86
CA LEU A 464 -2.59 40.65 -21.72
C LEU A 464 -3.19 41.79 -20.90
N SER A 465 -3.02 43.02 -21.39
CA SER A 465 -3.76 44.18 -20.89
C SER A 465 -5.20 44.14 -21.42
N THR A 466 -6.17 44.39 -20.54
CA THR A 466 -7.57 44.69 -20.88
C THR A 466 -7.95 46.13 -20.55
N ALA A 467 -6.99 46.95 -20.11
CA ALA A 467 -7.21 48.36 -19.92
C ALA A 467 -7.75 48.99 -21.21
N PRO A 468 -8.76 49.88 -21.13
CA PRO A 468 -9.30 50.56 -22.30
C PRO A 468 -8.17 51.16 -23.11
N VAL A 469 -8.06 50.72 -24.34
CA VAL A 469 -7.05 51.20 -25.25
C VAL A 469 -7.49 52.57 -25.74
N GLY A 470 -6.73 53.60 -25.41
CA GLY A 470 -6.92 54.92 -26.02
C GLY A 470 -6.69 54.80 -27.52
N ILE A 471 -7.71 55.10 -28.32
CA ILE A 471 -7.50 55.40 -29.73
C ILE A 471 -6.92 56.81 -29.79
N THR A 472 -5.66 56.91 -30.15
CA THR A 472 -5.00 58.19 -30.40
C THR A 472 -5.42 58.67 -31.78
N THR A 473 -5.91 59.91 -31.85
CA THR A 473 -6.36 60.53 -33.10
C THR A 473 -5.41 61.65 -33.50
N THR A 474 -4.98 61.65 -34.76
CA THR A 474 -4.27 62.78 -35.37
C THR A 474 -4.94 63.13 -36.67
N THR A 475 -5.17 64.41 -36.92
CA THR A 475 -5.75 64.91 -38.17
C THR A 475 -4.70 65.70 -38.96
N SER A 476 -4.61 65.43 -40.25
CA SER A 476 -3.78 66.22 -41.18
C SER A 476 -4.51 66.34 -42.51
N ALA A 477 -4.75 67.57 -42.95
CA ALA A 477 -5.55 67.90 -44.13
C ALA A 477 -6.91 67.16 -44.16
N HIS A 478 -7.06 66.17 -45.05
CA HIS A 478 -8.27 65.37 -45.24
C HIS A 478 -8.14 63.94 -44.71
N LEU A 479 -7.22 63.68 -43.77
CA LEU A 479 -6.96 62.35 -43.21
C LEU A 479 -7.10 62.37 -41.68
N LEU A 480 -7.95 61.48 -41.16
CA LEU A 480 -8.02 61.10 -39.76
C LEU A 480 -7.22 59.82 -39.57
N THR A 481 -6.13 59.90 -38.84
CA THR A 481 -5.35 58.71 -38.46
C THR A 481 -5.74 58.28 -37.05
N LEU A 482 -6.22 57.05 -36.94
CA LEU A 482 -6.50 56.37 -35.69
C LEU A 482 -5.36 55.40 -35.40
N SER A 483 -4.80 55.45 -34.19
CA SER A 483 -3.71 54.56 -33.78
C SER A 483 -3.92 54.04 -32.36
N TRP A 484 -3.41 52.84 -32.10
CA TRP A 484 -3.45 52.18 -30.81
C TRP A 484 -2.11 51.48 -30.52
N PRO A 485 -1.84 51.06 -29.27
CA PRO A 485 -0.60 50.39 -28.89
C PRO A 485 -0.29 49.17 -29.78
N ALA A 486 0.99 48.99 -30.11
CA ALA A 486 1.44 48.01 -31.10
C ALA A 486 1.17 46.55 -30.68
N ASP A 487 1.12 46.27 -29.38
CA ASP A 487 0.76 44.98 -28.79
C ASP A 487 -0.72 44.60 -28.97
N HIS A 488 -1.54 45.50 -29.49
CA HIS A 488 -2.96 45.28 -29.81
C HIS A 488 -3.20 45.05 -31.32
N THR A 489 -2.16 44.66 -32.06
CA THR A 489 -2.29 44.13 -33.44
C THR A 489 -3.15 42.85 -33.40
N GLY A 490 -4.14 42.72 -34.29
CA GLY A 490 -5.13 41.63 -34.26
C GLY A 490 -6.51 42.04 -33.75
N TRP A 491 -6.63 43.20 -33.10
CA TRP A 491 -7.93 43.76 -32.69
C TRP A 491 -8.66 44.33 -33.91
N ARG A 492 -10.00 44.25 -33.91
CA ARG A 492 -10.84 44.80 -34.98
C ARG A 492 -11.24 46.24 -34.64
N LEU A 493 -10.87 47.19 -35.49
CA LEU A 493 -11.45 48.53 -35.47
C LEU A 493 -12.82 48.46 -36.13
N GLN A 494 -13.86 48.93 -35.45
CA GLN A 494 -15.20 49.02 -35.99
C GLN A 494 -15.64 50.46 -36.14
N SER A 495 -16.49 50.71 -37.13
CA SER A 495 -17.11 52.01 -37.39
C SER A 495 -18.62 51.89 -37.55
N GLN A 496 -19.33 52.98 -37.27
CA GLN A 496 -20.74 53.16 -37.61
C GLN A 496 -21.02 54.63 -37.97
N THR A 497 -22.00 54.87 -38.84
CA THR A 497 -22.38 56.20 -39.31
C THR A 497 -23.79 56.55 -38.83
N ASN A 498 -23.89 57.35 -37.77
CA ASN A 498 -25.16 57.81 -37.21
C ASN A 498 -25.09 59.33 -36.98
N SER A 499 -26.22 60.04 -37.01
CA SER A 499 -26.24 61.43 -36.54
C SER A 499 -25.96 61.48 -35.04
N LEU A 500 -25.43 62.61 -34.55
CA LEU A 500 -25.21 62.82 -33.12
C LEU A 500 -26.51 62.68 -32.29
N SER A 501 -27.66 62.99 -32.88
CA SER A 501 -28.98 62.83 -32.24
C SER A 501 -29.43 61.37 -32.09
N VAL A 502 -28.94 60.47 -32.93
CA VAL A 502 -29.22 59.02 -32.86
C VAL A 502 -28.20 58.31 -31.95
N GLY A 503 -26.95 58.79 -31.93
CA GLY A 503 -25.90 58.26 -31.07
C GLY A 503 -25.38 56.88 -31.51
N LEU A 504 -24.93 56.07 -30.55
CA LEU A 504 -24.41 54.73 -30.83
C LEU A 504 -25.54 53.71 -30.98
N SER A 505 -25.47 52.84 -31.99
CA SER A 505 -26.42 51.74 -32.19
C SER A 505 -25.71 50.38 -32.32
N THR A 506 -26.42 49.32 -32.73
CA THR A 506 -25.87 47.96 -32.90
C THR A 506 -25.24 47.72 -34.28
N ASN A 507 -25.39 48.64 -35.24
CA ASN A 507 -24.92 48.53 -36.63
C ASN A 507 -23.42 48.84 -36.84
N TRP A 508 -22.54 48.06 -36.20
CA TRP A 508 -21.10 48.22 -36.36
C TRP A 508 -20.54 47.42 -37.54
N PHE A 509 -19.62 48.03 -38.28
CA PHE A 509 -18.91 47.40 -39.39
C PHE A 509 -17.41 47.39 -39.13
N ASP A 510 -16.76 46.27 -39.43
CA ASP A 510 -15.30 46.17 -39.35
C ASP A 510 -14.66 47.12 -40.38
N VAL A 511 -13.72 47.94 -39.92
CA VAL A 511 -12.87 48.76 -40.79
C VAL A 511 -11.86 47.82 -41.45
N PRO A 512 -11.81 47.78 -42.80
CA PRO A 512 -10.95 46.85 -43.52
C PRO A 512 -9.48 46.91 -43.09
N ASN A 513 -8.84 45.75 -43.05
CA ASN A 513 -7.43 45.55 -42.69
C ASN A 513 -7.02 45.96 -41.27
N SER A 514 -7.96 46.36 -40.41
CA SER A 514 -7.65 46.81 -39.04
C SER A 514 -7.00 45.76 -38.16
N THR A 515 -7.27 44.48 -38.39
CA THR A 515 -6.65 43.38 -37.63
C THR A 515 -5.17 43.15 -37.98
N ALA A 516 -4.68 43.67 -39.11
CA ALA A 516 -3.31 43.46 -39.57
C ALA A 516 -2.34 44.60 -39.17
N THR A 517 -2.83 45.62 -38.47
CA THR A 517 -2.07 46.84 -38.15
C THR A 517 -2.46 47.36 -36.76
N ASN A 518 -1.72 48.34 -36.25
CA ASN A 518 -2.08 49.14 -35.08
C ASN A 518 -2.40 50.62 -35.40
N GLN A 519 -2.50 50.95 -36.68
CA GLN A 519 -2.82 52.28 -37.17
C GLN A 519 -3.61 52.21 -38.50
N ILE A 520 -4.65 53.03 -38.62
CA ILE A 520 -5.47 53.17 -39.83
C ILE A 520 -5.64 54.65 -40.17
N GLY A 521 -5.36 55.02 -41.41
CA GLY A 521 -5.69 56.33 -41.99
C GLY A 521 -7.05 56.28 -42.68
N LEU A 522 -7.95 57.20 -42.33
CA LEU A 522 -9.30 57.32 -42.86
C LEU A 522 -9.48 58.68 -43.52
N ALA A 523 -9.94 58.70 -44.77
CA ALA A 523 -10.25 59.96 -45.44
C ALA A 523 -11.45 60.64 -44.76
N ILE A 524 -11.30 61.93 -44.43
CA ILE A 524 -12.37 62.76 -43.89
C ILE A 524 -13.24 63.21 -45.05
N ALA A 525 -14.50 62.76 -45.06
CA ALA A 525 -15.50 63.12 -46.06
C ALA A 525 -16.51 64.12 -45.45
N PRO A 526 -16.43 65.44 -45.74
CA PRO A 526 -17.20 66.46 -45.04
C PRO A 526 -18.73 66.35 -45.23
N GLY A 527 -19.19 65.66 -46.28
CA GLY A 527 -20.61 65.45 -46.58
C GLY A 527 -21.21 64.21 -45.91
N VAL A 528 -20.39 63.35 -45.31
CA VAL A 528 -20.83 62.18 -44.55
C VAL A 528 -20.92 62.64 -43.09
N GLY A 529 -22.05 62.41 -42.42
CA GLY A 529 -22.30 62.86 -41.06
C GLY A 529 -21.33 62.27 -40.03
N SER A 530 -21.74 62.24 -38.76
CA SER A 530 -20.86 61.73 -37.70
C SER A 530 -20.53 60.25 -37.86
N VAL A 531 -19.26 59.91 -37.68
CA VAL A 531 -18.76 58.53 -37.66
C VAL A 531 -18.22 58.23 -36.28
N PHE A 532 -18.63 57.11 -35.70
CA PHE A 532 -18.16 56.63 -34.42
C PHE A 532 -17.23 55.44 -34.64
N TYR A 533 -16.15 55.37 -33.85
CA TYR A 533 -15.17 54.30 -33.92
C TYR A 533 -15.05 53.60 -32.56
N ARG A 534 -14.80 52.28 -32.57
CA ARG A 534 -14.42 51.51 -31.38
C ARG A 534 -13.40 50.44 -31.74
N LEU A 535 -12.53 50.11 -30.78
CA LEU A 535 -11.66 48.94 -30.87
C LEU A 535 -12.36 47.77 -30.17
N VAL A 536 -12.40 46.60 -30.81
CA VAL A 536 -13.02 45.40 -30.23
C VAL A 536 -11.97 44.29 -30.12
N TYR A 537 -11.88 43.73 -28.91
CA TYR A 537 -11.05 42.55 -28.62
C TYR A 537 -11.55 41.33 -29.43
N PRO A 538 -10.65 40.45 -29.91
CA PRO A 538 -11.01 39.24 -30.65
C PRO A 538 -12.05 38.35 -29.96
#